data_AF-A0A1X0BRT8-F1
#
_entry.id   AF-A0A1X0BRT8-F1
#
_cell.length_a   1.000
_cell.length_b   1.000
_cell.length_c   1.000
_cell.angle_alpha   90.00
_cell.angle_beta   90.00
_cell.angle_gamma   90.00
#
_symmetry.space_group_name_H-M   'P 1'
#
loop_
_entity.id
_entity.type
_entity.pdbx_description
1 polymer ?
#
loop_
_entity_poly.entity_id
_entity_poly.type
_entity_poly.pdbx_seq_one_letter_code
_entity_poly.pdbx_strand_id
1 'polypeptide(L)'
;MKRLIVGVATAAAALMLAVPAQADPDTDFTNELHTYGIYGQKDYNAWMGKITCKRQRKGLDKDAFASANFVRDQLPRSQNSTEQSWKFLAGALRFYCPDLLPILDQARDQGVVQ
;
A
#
# COMPACT_ATOMS: atom_id res chain seq x y z
N MET A 1 5.45 7.50 61.76
CA MET A 1 5.80 6.64 60.59
C MET A 1 4.55 5.97 60.04
N LYS A 2 3.84 6.55 59.04
CA LYS A 2 2.83 5.85 58.19
C LYS A 2 2.04 6.77 57.23
N ARG A 3 2.65 7.72 56.51
CA ARG A 3 1.90 8.50 55.49
C ARG A 3 2.77 8.99 54.32
N LEU A 4 3.56 8.12 53.70
CA LEU A 4 4.35 8.51 52.51
C LEU A 4 4.57 7.32 51.54
N ILE A 5 3.51 6.60 51.14
CA ILE A 5 3.65 5.55 50.09
C ILE A 5 2.47 5.56 49.08
N VAL A 6 1.68 6.65 48.98
CA VAL A 6 0.52 6.69 48.05
C VAL A 6 0.69 7.83 47.04
N GLY A 7 1.78 7.80 46.27
CA GLY A 7 2.03 8.82 45.23
C GLY A 7 2.76 8.34 43.99
N VAL A 8 3.41 7.17 44.03
CA VAL A 8 4.27 6.69 42.91
C VAL A 8 3.60 5.60 42.07
N ALA A 9 2.54 4.95 42.57
CA ALA A 9 1.92 3.81 41.89
C ALA A 9 1.02 4.19 40.69
N THR A 10 0.62 5.45 40.53
CA THR A 10 -0.32 5.88 39.47
C THR A 10 0.34 6.27 38.15
N ALA A 11 1.66 6.47 38.10
CA ALA A 11 2.35 6.87 36.87
C ALA A 11 2.65 5.68 35.93
N ALA A 12 2.75 4.46 36.44
CA ALA A 12 3.12 3.28 35.65
C ALA A 12 1.96 2.72 34.79
N ALA A 13 0.71 2.95 35.17
CA ALA A 13 -0.46 2.42 34.45
C ALA A 13 -0.76 3.16 33.13
N ALA A 14 -0.27 4.39 32.96
CA ALA A 14 -0.54 5.21 31.77
C ALA A 14 0.29 4.80 30.54
N LEU A 15 1.39 4.07 30.72
CA LEU A 15 2.26 3.63 29.61
C LEU A 15 1.73 2.37 28.88
N MET A 16 0.75 1.67 29.45
CA MET A 16 0.22 0.42 28.88
C MET A 16 -0.90 0.63 27.83
N LEU A 17 -1.33 1.89 27.61
CA LEU A 17 -2.42 2.22 26.67
C LEU A 17 -1.94 2.92 25.40
N ALA A 18 -0.63 3.04 25.19
CA ALA A 18 -0.10 3.48 23.91
C ALA A 18 -0.23 2.33 22.91
N VAL A 19 -1.45 2.12 22.38
CA VAL A 19 -1.65 1.35 21.15
C VAL A 19 -0.72 1.99 20.12
N PRO A 20 0.21 1.24 19.50
CA PRO A 20 1.07 1.80 18.48
C PRO A 20 0.16 2.47 17.46
N ALA A 21 0.40 3.74 17.15
CA ALA A 21 -0.28 4.42 16.06
C ALA A 21 0.02 3.61 14.81
N GLN A 22 -0.90 2.72 14.42
CA GLN A 22 -0.75 1.91 13.24
C GLN A 22 -0.65 2.89 12.08
N ALA A 23 0.51 2.92 11.43
CA ALA A 23 0.77 3.85 10.34
C ALA A 23 -0.36 3.73 9.31
N ASP A 24 -0.83 4.88 8.84
CA ASP A 24 -1.82 4.94 7.77
C ASP A 24 -1.25 4.21 6.55
N PRO A 25 -1.82 3.07 6.12
CA PRO A 25 -1.28 2.31 4.99
C PRO A 25 -1.23 3.15 3.71
N ASP A 26 -2.06 4.19 3.59
CA ASP A 26 -2.04 5.11 2.46
C ASP A 26 -0.76 5.98 2.47
N THR A 27 -0.27 6.34 3.66
CA THR A 27 1.01 7.04 3.86
C THR A 27 2.18 6.14 3.51
N ASP A 28 2.18 4.90 4.01
CA ASP A 28 3.25 3.94 3.75
C ASP A 28 3.32 3.55 2.27
N PHE A 29 2.17 3.33 1.64
CA PHE A 29 2.08 3.08 0.20
C PHE A 29 2.67 4.25 -0.59
N THR A 30 2.31 5.48 -0.25
CA THR A 30 2.83 6.68 -0.94
C THR A 30 4.33 6.84 -0.74
N ASN A 31 4.85 6.57 0.46
CA ASN A 31 6.28 6.58 0.72
C ASN A 31 7.01 5.52 -0.10
N GLU A 32 6.44 4.34 -0.26
CA GLU A 32 7.02 3.30 -1.11
C GLU A 32 7.04 3.71 -2.58
N LEU A 33 5.95 4.30 -3.09
CA LEU A 33 5.89 4.82 -4.47
C LEU A 33 6.97 5.87 -4.74
N HIS A 34 7.31 6.72 -3.76
CA HIS A 34 8.41 7.68 -3.91
C HIS A 34 9.77 6.98 -4.14
N THR A 35 9.98 5.77 -3.61
CA THR A 35 11.21 5.01 -3.87
C THR A 35 11.30 4.50 -5.32
N TYR A 36 10.17 4.45 -6.02
CA TYR A 36 10.08 4.09 -7.44
C TYR A 36 10.09 5.31 -8.36
N GLY A 37 10.28 6.50 -7.80
CA GLY A 37 10.18 7.76 -8.53
C GLY A 37 8.74 8.05 -9.00
N ILE A 38 7.73 7.57 -8.26
CA ILE A 38 6.31 7.85 -8.51
C ILE A 38 5.82 8.79 -7.42
N TYR A 39 5.68 10.06 -7.79
CA TYR A 39 5.26 11.16 -6.93
C TYR A 39 3.82 11.57 -7.26
N GLY A 40 3.03 11.78 -6.20
CA GLY A 40 1.62 12.14 -6.32
C GLY A 40 1.01 12.48 -4.96
N GLN A 41 -0.26 12.91 -4.98
CA GLN A 41 -1.02 13.15 -3.75
C GLN A 41 -1.33 11.81 -3.08
N LYS A 42 -1.11 11.73 -1.75
CA LYS A 42 -1.30 10.51 -0.95
C LYS A 42 -2.66 9.85 -1.20
N ASP A 43 -3.72 10.63 -1.07
CA ASP A 43 -5.09 10.11 -1.17
C ASP A 43 -5.45 9.70 -2.61
N TYR A 44 -4.85 10.35 -3.61
CA TYR A 44 -5.02 9.94 -5.01
C TYR A 44 -4.31 8.61 -5.29
N ASN A 45 -3.07 8.46 -4.82
CA ASN A 45 -2.32 7.21 -4.94
C ASN A 45 -3.06 6.06 -4.25
N ALA A 46 -3.52 6.28 -3.02
CA ALA A 46 -4.28 5.29 -2.27
C ALA A 46 -5.62 4.93 -2.94
N TRP A 47 -6.37 5.93 -3.43
CA TRP A 47 -7.57 5.70 -4.22
C TRP A 47 -7.28 4.87 -5.48
N MET A 48 -6.19 5.17 -6.19
CA MET A 48 -5.74 4.41 -7.35
C MET A 48 -5.34 2.96 -7.00
N GLY A 49 -4.66 2.73 -5.88
CA GLY A 49 -4.37 1.37 -5.43
C GLY A 49 -5.64 0.57 -5.13
N LYS A 50 -6.58 1.18 -4.40
CA LYS A 50 -7.87 0.57 -4.04
C LYS A 50 -8.76 0.33 -5.27
N ILE A 51 -8.77 1.23 -6.26
CA ILE A 51 -9.58 1.06 -7.47
C ILE A 51 -9.02 -0.07 -8.35
N THR A 52 -7.70 -0.23 -8.44
CA THR A 52 -7.05 -1.36 -9.13
C THR A 52 -7.49 -2.69 -8.53
N CYS A 53 -7.44 -2.84 -7.20
CA CYS A 53 -7.98 -4.02 -6.51
C CYS A 53 -9.46 -4.28 -6.82
N LYS A 54 -10.28 -3.22 -6.81
CA LYS A 54 -11.73 -3.32 -7.11
C LYS A 54 -11.99 -3.76 -8.55
N ARG A 55 -11.22 -3.25 -9.51
CA ARG A 55 -11.33 -3.62 -10.92
C ARG A 55 -11.01 -5.09 -11.14
N GLN A 56 -9.92 -5.57 -10.53
CA GLN A 56 -9.52 -6.97 -10.60
C GLN A 56 -10.59 -7.89 -9.99
N ARG A 57 -11.09 -7.60 -8.78
CA ARG A 57 -12.15 -8.39 -8.14
C ARG A 57 -13.47 -8.41 -8.93
N LYS A 58 -13.75 -7.35 -9.69
CA LYS A 58 -14.93 -7.26 -10.56
C LYS A 58 -14.70 -7.85 -11.96
N GLY A 59 -13.52 -8.37 -12.25
CA GLY A 59 -13.17 -8.92 -13.56
C GLY A 59 -13.17 -7.89 -14.69
N LEU A 60 -13.02 -6.60 -14.36
CA LEU A 60 -12.80 -5.52 -15.33
C LEU A 60 -11.39 -5.60 -15.90
N ASP A 61 -10.41 -5.86 -15.03
CA ASP A 61 -9.09 -6.28 -15.41
C ASP A 61 -9.08 -7.82 -15.44
N LYS A 62 -8.71 -8.40 -16.59
CA LYS A 62 -8.72 -9.85 -16.80
C LYS A 62 -7.50 -10.54 -16.17
N ASP A 63 -6.41 -9.81 -16.06
CA ASP A 63 -5.10 -10.26 -15.58
C ASP A 63 -4.30 -9.05 -15.04
N ALA A 64 -3.10 -9.34 -14.54
CA ALA A 64 -2.21 -8.30 -14.04
C ALA A 64 -1.76 -7.32 -15.13
N PHE A 65 -1.71 -7.73 -16.41
CA PHE A 65 -1.35 -6.85 -17.52
C PHE A 65 -2.40 -5.76 -17.74
N ALA A 66 -3.67 -6.12 -17.70
CA ALA A 66 -4.77 -5.17 -17.76
C ALA A 66 -4.71 -4.17 -16.60
N SER A 67 -4.48 -4.65 -15.37
CA SER A 67 -4.29 -3.76 -14.21
C SER A 67 -3.06 -2.87 -14.33
N ALA A 68 -1.92 -3.38 -14.82
CA ALA A 68 -0.70 -2.60 -15.01
C ALA A 68 -0.87 -1.51 -16.08
N ASN A 69 -1.56 -1.83 -17.19
CA ASN A 69 -1.91 -0.85 -18.21
C ASN A 69 -2.87 0.21 -17.68
N PHE A 70 -3.89 -0.18 -16.91
CA PHE A 70 -4.78 0.77 -16.26
C PHE A 70 -4.00 1.72 -15.36
N VAL A 71 -3.13 1.20 -14.49
CA VAL A 71 -2.26 2.02 -13.63
C VAL A 71 -1.40 2.98 -14.46
N ARG A 72 -0.73 2.47 -15.50
CA ARG A 72 0.10 3.27 -16.41
C ARG A 72 -0.67 4.47 -16.98
N ASP A 73 -1.90 4.24 -17.41
CA ASP A 73 -2.73 5.25 -18.06
C ASP A 73 -3.22 6.32 -17.07
N GLN A 74 -3.16 6.06 -15.76
CA GLN A 74 -3.48 7.03 -14.70
C GLN A 74 -2.25 7.79 -14.17
N LEU A 75 -1.04 7.26 -14.38
CA LEU A 75 0.18 7.92 -13.95
C LEU A 75 0.53 9.11 -14.88
N PRO A 76 1.16 10.19 -14.35
CA PRO A 76 1.68 11.27 -15.17
C PRO A 76 2.61 10.73 -16.26
N ARG A 77 2.60 11.34 -17.46
CA ARG A 77 3.43 10.90 -18.61
C ARG A 77 4.94 10.85 -18.34
N SER A 78 5.43 11.56 -17.34
CA SER A 78 6.83 11.53 -16.91
C SER A 78 7.15 10.37 -15.95
N GLN A 79 6.15 9.65 -15.45
CA GLN A 79 6.24 8.66 -14.37
C GLN A 79 5.41 7.39 -14.67
N ASN A 80 5.18 7.09 -15.95
CA ASN A 80 4.33 5.98 -16.41
C ASN A 80 5.13 4.92 -17.20
N SER A 81 6.40 4.73 -16.86
CA SER A 81 7.17 3.63 -17.45
C SER A 81 6.53 2.27 -17.13
N THR A 82 6.81 1.26 -17.94
CA THR A 82 6.35 -0.12 -17.68
C THR A 82 6.77 -0.56 -16.28
N GLU A 83 8.03 -0.34 -15.91
CA GLU A 83 8.56 -0.69 -14.58
C GLU A 83 7.81 0.01 -13.45
N GLN A 84 7.61 1.33 -13.54
CA GLN A 84 6.85 2.09 -12.53
C GLN A 84 5.42 1.60 -12.38
N SER A 85 4.75 1.31 -13.51
CA SER A 85 3.36 0.82 -13.51
C SER A 85 3.24 -0.53 -12.82
N TRP A 86 4.20 -1.44 -13.07
CA TRP A 86 4.26 -2.74 -12.40
C TRP A 86 4.62 -2.64 -10.92
N LYS A 87 5.56 -1.78 -10.54
CA LYS A 87 5.91 -1.54 -9.13
C LYS A 87 4.75 -0.93 -8.36
N PHE A 88 4.04 0.02 -8.96
CA PHE A 88 2.80 0.56 -8.39
C PHE A 88 1.76 -0.55 -8.21
N LEU A 89 1.51 -1.37 -9.25
CA LEU A 89 0.57 -2.48 -9.16
C LEU A 89 0.95 -3.43 -8.02
N ALA A 90 2.20 -3.88 -7.97
CA ALA A 90 2.68 -4.79 -6.93
C ALA A 90 2.54 -4.19 -5.53
N GLY A 91 2.83 -2.89 -5.36
CA GLY A 91 2.55 -2.17 -4.12
C GLY A 91 1.06 -2.15 -3.78
N ALA A 92 0.20 -1.79 -4.74
CA ALA A 92 -1.25 -1.74 -4.52
C ALA A 92 -1.82 -3.10 -4.09
N LEU A 93 -1.38 -4.20 -4.72
CA LEU A 93 -1.78 -5.55 -4.32
C LEU A 93 -1.33 -5.87 -2.90
N ARG A 94 -0.06 -5.60 -2.55
CA ARG A 94 0.45 -5.86 -1.19
C ARG A 94 -0.27 -5.05 -0.11
N PHE A 95 -0.53 -3.76 -0.35
CA PHE A 95 -1.13 -2.88 0.64
C PHE A 95 -2.65 -3.02 0.78
N TYR A 96 -3.37 -3.31 -0.32
CA TYR A 96 -4.84 -3.20 -0.33
C TYR A 96 -5.59 -4.49 -0.73
N CYS A 97 -4.94 -5.44 -1.39
CA CYS A 97 -5.56 -6.71 -1.76
C CYS A 97 -4.54 -7.86 -1.88
N PRO A 98 -3.92 -8.28 -0.76
CA PRO A 98 -2.89 -9.32 -0.78
C PRO A 98 -3.41 -10.68 -1.27
N ASP A 99 -4.72 -10.92 -1.19
CA ASP A 99 -5.43 -12.05 -1.80
C ASP A 99 -5.24 -12.14 -3.32
N LEU A 100 -4.97 -11.01 -3.99
CA LEU A 100 -4.78 -10.94 -5.42
C LEU A 100 -3.30 -11.01 -5.85
N LEU A 101 -2.34 -11.11 -4.92
CA LEU A 101 -0.92 -11.24 -5.28
C LEU A 101 -0.59 -12.36 -6.29
N PRO A 102 -1.26 -13.53 -6.28
CA PRO A 102 -0.99 -14.60 -7.24
C PRO A 102 -1.19 -14.20 -8.72
N ILE A 103 -1.85 -13.08 -9.03
CA ILE A 103 -1.96 -12.61 -10.42
C ILE A 103 -0.60 -12.12 -10.96
N LEU A 104 0.32 -11.71 -10.08
CA LEU A 104 1.68 -11.32 -10.49
C LEU A 104 2.51 -12.54 -10.90
N ASP A 105 2.37 -13.65 -10.18
CA ASP A 105 3.03 -14.91 -10.53
C ASP A 105 2.53 -15.43 -11.88
N GLN A 106 1.22 -15.36 -12.12
CA GLN A 106 0.62 -15.70 -13.42
C GLN A 106 1.21 -14.85 -14.56
N ALA A 107 1.47 -13.56 -14.33
CA ALA A 107 2.09 -12.69 -15.32
C ALA A 107 3.59 -12.98 -15.52
N ARG A 108 4.31 -13.38 -14.47
CA ARG A 108 5.70 -13.86 -14.57
C ARG A 108 5.80 -15.09 -15.45
N ASP A 109 4.93 -16.07 -15.22
CA ASP A 109 4.93 -17.34 -15.94
C ASP A 109 4.55 -17.16 -17.43
N GLN A 110 3.87 -16.06 -17.76
CA GLN A 110 3.59 -15.62 -19.12
C GLN A 110 4.74 -14.83 -19.78
N GLY A 111 5.87 -14.63 -19.10
CA GLY A 111 7.16 -14.22 -19.70
C GLY A 111 7.56 -12.74 -19.54
N VAL A 112 6.99 -11.97 -18.60
CA VAL A 112 7.21 -10.50 -18.55
C VAL A 112 7.87 -9.98 -17.26
N VAL A 113 7.84 -10.76 -16.17
CA VAL A 113 8.43 -10.34 -14.87
C VAL A 113 9.70 -11.15 -14.61
N GLN A 114 10.81 -10.78 -15.24
CA GLN A 114 12.15 -11.27 -14.89
C GLN A 114 12.93 -10.17 -14.19
#